data_AF-A0A0C3KHS8-F1
#
_entry.id   AF-A0A0C3KHS8-F1
#
_cell.length_a   1.000
_cell.length_b   1.000
_cell.length_c   1.000
_cell.angle_alpha   90.00
_cell.angle_beta   90.00
_cell.angle_gamma   90.00
#
_symmetry.space_group_name_H-M   'P 1'
#
loop_
_entity.id
_entity.type
_entity.pdbx_description
1 polymer ?
#
loop_
_entity_poly.entity_id
_entity_poly.type
_entity_poly.pdbx_seq_one_letter_code
_entity_poly.pdbx_strand_id
1 'polypeptide(L)' 'IPYSEKMHRTLIAIRCARSYRPFNFVKDPEYAMEVEMLQPGTKLPHPSTVSKDVRAIHKLAAQRVRTYF' A
#
# COMPACT_ATOMS: atom_id res chain seq x y z
N ILE A 1 2.83 -14.03 8.61
CA ILE A 1 3.12 -13.89 7.16
C ILE A 1 4.55 -13.41 7.06
N PRO A 2 5.48 -14.13 6.40
CA PRO A 2 6.84 -13.66 6.22
C PRO A 2 6.87 -12.37 5.41
N TYR A 3 7.82 -11.49 5.68
CA TYR A 3 7.93 -10.24 4.94
C TYR A 3 8.21 -10.47 3.45
N SER A 4 7.51 -9.70 2.62
CA SER A 4 7.78 -9.56 1.19
C SER A 4 7.47 -8.12 0.79
N GLU A 5 8.36 -7.49 0.03
CA GLU A 5 8.18 -6.11 -0.42
C GLU A 5 6.86 -5.90 -1.20
N LYS A 6 6.50 -6.87 -2.05
CA LYS A 6 5.23 -6.84 -2.80
C LYS A 6 4.02 -6.89 -1.88
N MET A 7 4.07 -7.73 -0.84
CA MET A 7 2.99 -7.84 0.14
C MET A 7 2.90 -6.59 1.02
N HIS A 8 4.05 -6.05 1.45
CA HIS A 8 4.11 -4.81 2.21
C HIS A 8 3.48 -3.65 1.43
N ARG A 9 3.83 -3.48 0.14
CA ARG A 9 3.20 -2.49 -0.74
C ARG A 9 1.70 -2.70 -0.91
N THR A 10 1.26 -3.95 -1.08
CA THR A 10 -0.16 -4.27 -1.18
C THR A 10 -0.93 -3.87 0.08
N LEU A 11 -0.38 -4.15 1.26
CA LEU A 11 -0.97 -3.75 2.54
C LEU A 11 -1.06 -2.22 2.67
N ILE A 12 -0.02 -1.50 2.27
CA ILE A 12 -0.02 -0.02 2.23
C ILE A 12 -1.14 0.49 1.32
N ALA A 13 -1.28 -0.06 0.11
CA ALA A 13 -2.31 0.33 -0.84
C ALA A 13 -3.73 0.06 -0.31
N ILE A 14 -3.96 -1.12 0.29
CA ILE A 14 -5.22 -1.45 0.95
C ILE A 14 -5.50 -0.48 2.11
N ARG A 15 -4.49 -0.14 2.93
CA ARG A 15 -4.64 0.81 4.04
C ARG A 15 -5.05 2.20 3.53
N CYS A 16 -4.47 2.66 2.41
CA CYS A 16 -4.89 3.91 1.76
C CYS A 16 -6.35 3.86 1.33
N ALA A 17 -6.74 2.81 0.60
CA ALA A 17 -8.09 2.65 0.07
C ALA A 17 -9.15 2.53 1.19
N ARG A 18 -8.86 1.77 2.26
CA ARG A 18 -9.80 1.50 3.34
C ARG A 18 -9.97 2.66 4.32
N SER A 19 -8.87 3.37 4.63
CA SER A 19 -8.86 4.40 5.66
C SER A 19 -8.81 5.82 5.09
N TYR A 20 -9.04 5.99 3.78
CA TYR A 20 -8.96 7.27 3.06
C TYR A 20 -7.67 8.04 3.34
N ARG A 21 -6.55 7.32 3.52
CA ARG A 21 -5.26 7.93 3.84
C ARG A 21 -4.61 8.49 2.57
N PRO A 22 -4.00 9.68 2.62
CA PRO A 22 -3.26 10.23 1.50
C PRO A 22 -2.01 9.40 1.24
N PHE A 23 -1.64 9.20 -0.02
CA PHE A 23 -0.47 8.38 -0.39
C PHE A 23 0.86 8.91 0.19
N ASN A 24 0.92 10.20 0.52
CA ASN A 24 2.10 10.81 1.13
C ASN A 24 2.39 10.32 2.56
N PHE A 25 1.47 9.60 3.21
CA PHE A 25 1.71 9.06 4.55
C PHE A 25 2.92 8.11 4.61
N VAL A 26 3.32 7.51 3.49
CA VAL A 26 4.55 6.69 3.42
C VAL A 26 5.84 7.50 3.57
N LYS A 27 5.77 8.83 3.52
CA LYS A 27 6.89 9.75 3.80
C LYS A 27 6.84 10.30 5.24
N ASP A 28 5.85 9.89 6.02
CA ASP A 28 5.73 10.31 7.41
C ASP A 28 6.93 9.76 8.22
N PRO A 29 7.68 10.61 8.93
CA PRO A 29 8.81 10.18 9.75
C PRO A 29 8.43 9.16 10.83
N GLU A 30 7.24 9.29 11.42
CA GLU A 30 6.78 8.39 12.48
C GLU A 30 6.45 7.01 11.91
N TYR A 31 5.86 6.98 10.71
CA TYR A 31 5.62 5.73 9.99
C TYR A 31 6.94 5.05 9.56
N ALA A 32 7.92 5.84 9.11
CA ALA A 32 9.22 5.31 8.77
C ALA A 32 9.95 4.73 9.99
N MET A 33 9.86 5.41 11.14
CA MET A 33 10.41 4.92 12.39
C MET A 33 9.70 3.64 12.86
N GLU A 34 8.37 3.56 12.74
CA GLU A 34 7.60 2.33 13.02
C GLU A 34 8.10 1.15 12.18
N VAL A 35 8.26 1.36 10.87
CA VAL A 35 8.72 0.31 9.95
C VAL A 35 10.17 -0.10 10.24
N GLU A 36 11.05 0.84 10.55
CA GLU A 36 12.44 0.55 10.91
C GLU A 36 12.54 -0.23 12.23
N MET A 37 11.72 0.10 13.24
CA MET A 37 11.68 -0.63 14.51
C MET A 37 11.21 -2.08 14.34
N LEU A 38 10.24 -2.31 13.46
CA LEU A 38 9.68 -3.65 13.22
C LEU A 38 10.57 -4.49 12.30
N GLN A 39 11.16 -3.87 11.27
CA GLN A 39 12.02 -4.54 10.32
C GLN A 39 13.07 -3.59 9.74
N PRO A 40 14.27 -3.56 10.33
CA PRO A 40 15.34 -2.64 9.93
C PRO A 40 15.72 -2.76 8.46
N GLY A 41 16.02 -1.62 7.82
CA GLY A 41 16.43 -1.57 6.42
C GLY A 41 15.31 -1.76 5.40
N THR A 42 14.04 -1.73 5.83
CA THR A 42 12.89 -1.84 4.93
C THR A 42 12.75 -0.56 4.10
N LYS A 43 12.77 -0.71 2.78
CA LYS A 43 12.60 0.41 1.85
C LYS A 43 11.12 0.74 1.68
N LEU A 44 10.73 1.93 2.10
CA LEU A 44 9.37 2.42 1.88
C LEU A 44 9.12 2.76 0.41
N PRO A 45 7.93 2.44 -0.13
CA PRO A 45 7.59 2.78 -1.49
C PRO A 45 7.39 4.29 -1.67
N HIS A 46 7.66 4.80 -2.86
CA HIS A 46 7.32 6.18 -3.20
C HIS A 46 5.78 6.36 -3.25
N PRO A 47 5.22 7.51 -2.83
CA PRO A 47 3.77 7.76 -2.89
C PRO A 47 3.13 7.55 -4.27
N SER A 48 3.85 7.88 -5.34
CA SER A 48 3.37 7.64 -6.71
C SER A 48 3.21 6.15 -7.03
N THR A 49 4.06 5.30 -6.45
CA THR A 49 3.97 3.85 -6.56
C THR A 49 2.71 3.34 -5.86
N VAL A 50 2.43 3.83 -4.65
CA VAL A 50 1.21 3.50 -3.91
C VAL A 50 -0.05 3.92 -4.70
N SER A 51 -0.04 5.11 -5.30
CA SER A 51 -1.15 5.58 -6.15
C SER A 51 -1.41 4.66 -7.35
N LYS A 52 -0.35 4.15 -7.99
CA LYS A 52 -0.47 3.18 -9.10
C LYS A 52 -1.03 1.85 -8.60
N ASP A 53 -0.53 1.37 -7.46
CA ASP A 53 -0.97 0.11 -6.85
C ASP A 53 -2.46 0.15 -6.49
N VAL A 54 -2.93 1.26 -5.88
CA VAL A 54 -4.36 1.45 -5.57
C VAL A 54 -5.22 1.49 -6.81
N ARG A 55 -4.79 2.19 -7.88
CA ARG A 55 -5.51 2.21 -9.16
C ARG A 55 -5.60 0.81 -9.78
N ALA A 56 -4.53 0.02 -9.70
CA ALA A 56 -4.52 -1.35 -10.19
C ALA A 56 -5.51 -2.23 -9.41
N ILE A 57 -5.49 -2.16 -8.07
CA ILE A 57 -6.43 -2.89 -7.21
C ILE A 57 -7.88 -2.51 -7.54
N HIS A 58 -8.18 -1.22 -7.70
CA HIS A 58 -9.52 -0.76 -8.04
C HIS A 58 -9.97 -1.29 -9.42
N LYS A 59 -9.09 -1.26 -10.43
CA LYS A 59 -9.40 -1.80 -11.77
C LYS A 59 -9.73 -3.29 -11.72
N LEU A 60 -8.93 -4.07 -10.99
CA LEU A 60 -9.15 -5.51 -10.83
C LEU A 60 -10.45 -5.82 -10.06
N ALA A 61 -10.75 -5.04 -9.02
CA ALA A 61 -11.99 -5.15 -8.27
C ALA A 61 -13.20 -4.83 -9.15
N ALA A 62 -13.16 -3.73 -9.91
CA ALA A 62 -14.23 -3.34 -10.82
C ALA A 62 -14.47 -4.38 -11.93
N GLN A 63 -13.41 -4.98 -12.47
CA GLN A 63 -13.53 -6.09 -13.43
C GLN A 63 -14.25 -7.29 -12.81
N ARG A 64 -13.91 -7.67 -11.57
CA ARG A 64 -14.57 -8.76 -10.84
C ARG A 64 -16.05 -8.50 -10.60
N VAL A 65 -16.40 -7.28 -10.22
CA VAL A 65 -17.82 -6.89 -10.02
C VAL A 65 -18.57 -6.98 -11.35
N ARG A 66 -17.99 -6.47 -12.44
CA ARG A 66 -18.60 -6.53 -13.78
C ARG A 66 -18.73 -7.95 -14.34
N THR A 67 -17.89 -8.89 -13.93
CA THR A 67 -18.06 -10.31 -14.32
C THR A 67 -19.15 -11.01 -13.51
N TYR A 68 -19.60 -10.43 -12.40
CA TYR A 68 -20.57 -11.03 -11.50
C TYR A 68 -22.01 -10.53 -11.74
N PHE A 69 -22.17 -9.27 -12.16
CA PHE A 69 -23.45 -8.64 -12.53
C PHE A 69 -23.57 -8.49 -14.06
#